data_AF-F8E9M5-F1
#
_entry.id   AF-F8E9M5-F1
#
_cell.length_a   1.000
_cell.length_b   1.000
_cell.length_c   1.000
_cell.angle_alpha   90.00
_cell.angle_beta   90.00
_cell.angle_gamma   90.00
#
_symmetry.space_group_name_H-M   'P 1'
#
loop_
_entity.id
_entity.type
_entity.pdbx_description
1 polymer ?
#
loop_
_entity_poly.entity_id
_entity_poly.type
_entity_poly.pdbx_seq_one_letter_code
_entity_poly.pdbx_strand_id
1 'polypeptide(L)'
;MNIEDFHKIIKNALNKGPSAYDFINKESINCGEKNQFCKDLAALLNQIKVAYECTKKLSEGNLNINCSKTNFFAMPAKNLQSNLNHLTWQAQQISDGDYNHKVSFLGDFSEAFNKMTESLKEKEALGKKLVEVLEEKATTDSLTKIANRSKFNEILTYEMQRAERYQNGLSLIMFDIDHFKKINDTYGHIKGDETLKRLAEIVENNIRKPDFFAR
;
A
#
# COMPACT_ATOMS: atom_id res chain seq x y z
N MET A 1 -30.53 33.27 37.29
CA MET A 1 -29.49 34.13 36.68
C MET A 1 -30.18 35.29 35.98
N ASN A 2 -29.79 36.54 36.24
CA ASN A 2 -30.35 37.68 35.51
C ASN A 2 -29.58 37.89 34.18
N ILE A 3 -30.04 38.80 33.32
CA ILE A 3 -29.42 39.07 32.02
C ILE A 3 -28.00 39.66 32.18
N GLU A 4 -27.73 40.38 33.26
CA GLU A 4 -26.42 41.01 33.52
C GLU A 4 -25.34 39.98 33.89
N ASP A 5 -25.68 39.00 34.71
CA ASP A 5 -24.81 37.87 35.06
C ASP A 5 -24.40 37.13 33.77
N PHE A 6 -25.37 36.88 32.90
CA PHE A 6 -25.15 36.20 31.64
C PHE A 6 -24.30 37.03 30.65
N HIS A 7 -24.54 38.34 30.58
CA HIS A 7 -23.72 39.26 29.78
C HIS A 7 -22.26 39.26 30.26
N LYS A 8 -22.03 39.17 31.57
CA LYS A 8 -20.69 39.09 32.16
C LYS A 8 -19.97 37.79 31.80
N ILE A 9 -20.68 36.67 31.80
CA ILE A 9 -20.15 35.36 31.37
C ILE A 9 -19.72 35.41 29.90
N ILE A 10 -20.59 35.92 29.02
CA ILE A 10 -20.27 36.03 27.58
C ILE A 10 -19.08 36.97 27.35
N LYS A 11 -19.06 38.15 27.96
CA LYS A 11 -17.91 39.09 27.82
C LYS A 11 -16.61 38.45 28.28
N ASN A 12 -16.63 37.74 29.40
CA ASN A 12 -15.44 37.06 29.92
C ASN A 12 -14.98 35.92 29.03
N ALA A 13 -15.91 35.16 28.44
CA ALA A 13 -15.58 34.12 27.48
C ALA A 13 -14.97 34.70 26.19
N LEU A 14 -15.58 35.74 25.61
CA LEU A 14 -15.07 36.39 24.39
C LEU A 14 -13.65 36.96 24.58
N ASN A 15 -13.33 37.46 25.77
CA ASN A 15 -12.01 38.00 26.09
C ASN A 15 -10.92 36.92 26.30
N LYS A 16 -11.29 35.64 26.40
CA LYS A 16 -10.36 34.53 26.71
C LYS A 16 -9.82 33.78 25.47
N GLY A 17 -10.27 34.11 24.27
CA GLY A 17 -9.77 33.52 23.02
C GLY A 17 -9.86 31.99 23.02
N PRO A 18 -8.80 31.23 22.65
CA PRO A 18 -8.83 29.76 22.62
C PRO A 18 -9.16 29.09 23.96
N SER A 19 -8.89 29.77 25.08
CA SER A 19 -9.19 29.29 26.44
C SER A 19 -10.65 29.57 26.89
N ALA A 20 -11.43 30.26 26.05
CA ALA A 20 -12.85 30.53 26.29
C ALA A 20 -13.64 29.23 26.47
N TYR A 21 -13.24 28.17 25.76
CA TYR A 21 -13.88 26.87 25.86
C TYR A 21 -13.82 26.28 27.28
N ASP A 22 -12.63 26.24 27.90
CA ASP A 22 -12.45 25.68 29.25
C ASP A 22 -13.17 26.51 30.32
N PHE A 23 -13.35 27.81 30.06
CA PHE A 23 -14.12 28.70 30.92
C PHE A 23 -15.63 28.44 30.80
N ILE A 24 -16.18 28.40 29.58
CA ILE A 24 -17.59 28.08 29.31
C ILE A 24 -17.93 26.67 29.81
N ASN A 25 -16.99 25.73 29.73
CA ASN A 25 -17.19 24.35 30.14
C ASN A 25 -17.33 24.19 31.67
N LYS A 26 -16.74 25.10 32.47
CA LYS A 26 -16.77 25.08 33.94
C LYS A 26 -17.98 25.80 34.55
N GLU A 27 -18.62 26.72 33.83
CA GLU A 27 -19.78 27.45 34.33
C GLU A 27 -21.09 26.78 33.93
N SER A 28 -21.90 26.38 34.92
CA SER A 28 -23.26 25.88 34.70
C SER A 28 -24.26 27.03 34.65
N ILE A 29 -24.95 27.20 33.53
CA ILE A 29 -25.99 28.23 33.39
C ILE A 29 -27.28 27.73 34.06
N ASN A 30 -27.58 28.26 35.25
CA ASN A 30 -28.84 27.97 35.95
C ASN A 30 -29.94 28.97 35.55
N CYS A 31 -30.88 28.51 34.72
CA CYS A 31 -31.91 29.34 34.12
C CYS A 31 -33.18 29.55 34.97
N GLY A 32 -33.37 28.83 36.09
CA GLY A 32 -34.65 28.82 36.81
C GLY A 32 -35.82 28.27 35.97
N GLU A 33 -36.97 28.03 36.59
CA GLU A 33 -38.05 27.26 35.95
C GLU A 33 -38.79 28.00 34.82
N LYS A 34 -38.86 29.34 34.82
CA LYS A 34 -39.74 30.12 33.93
C LYS A 34 -39.05 30.91 32.80
N ASN A 35 -37.72 30.94 32.70
CA ASN A 35 -37.05 31.75 31.67
C ASN A 35 -36.76 30.92 30.40
N GLN A 36 -37.70 30.91 29.45
CA GLN A 36 -37.57 30.16 28.19
C GLN A 36 -36.37 30.62 27.35
N PHE A 37 -36.14 31.93 27.25
CA PHE A 37 -35.00 32.48 26.50
C PHE A 37 -33.66 31.97 27.04
N CYS A 38 -33.50 31.93 28.36
CA CYS A 38 -32.30 31.35 28.98
C CYS A 38 -32.14 29.87 28.65
N LYS A 39 -33.23 29.09 28.66
CA LYS A 39 -33.20 27.65 28.31
C LYS A 39 -32.80 27.45 26.84
N ASP A 40 -33.36 28.22 25.91
CA ASP A 40 -33.04 28.14 24.49
C ASP A 40 -31.59 28.50 24.21
N LEU A 41 -31.09 29.53 24.90
CA LEU A 41 -29.70 29.98 24.79
C LEU A 41 -28.71 29.01 25.42
N ALA A 42 -29.04 28.41 26.56
CA ALA A 42 -28.26 27.34 27.16
C ALA A 42 -28.19 26.10 26.24
N ALA A 43 -29.30 25.76 25.57
CA ALA A 43 -29.34 24.69 24.58
C ALA A 43 -28.43 25.00 23.37
N LEU A 44 -28.47 26.23 22.86
CA LEU A 44 -27.59 26.69 21.78
C LEU A 44 -26.11 26.61 22.16
N LEU A 45 -25.74 27.11 23.35
CA LEU A 45 -24.37 27.04 23.86
C LEU A 45 -23.90 25.59 24.02
N ASN A 46 -24.79 24.70 24.47
CA ASN A 46 -24.47 23.27 24.54
C ASN A 46 -24.24 22.65 23.15
N GLN A 47 -25.00 23.05 22.13
CA GLN A 47 -24.74 22.62 20.75
C GLN A 47 -23.36 23.10 20.26
N ILE A 48 -23.02 24.36 20.48
CA ILE A 48 -21.69 24.90 20.11
C ILE A 48 -20.57 24.14 20.82
N LYS A 49 -20.74 23.87 22.12
CA LYS A 49 -19.79 23.13 22.96
C LYS A 49 -19.52 21.72 22.41
N VAL A 50 -20.59 20.98 22.08
CA VAL A 50 -20.47 19.63 21.50
C VAL A 50 -19.78 19.66 20.14
N ALA A 51 -20.04 20.68 19.32
CA ALA A 51 -19.37 20.85 18.03
C ALA A 51 -17.88 21.16 18.17
N TYR A 52 -17.50 22.00 19.14
CA TYR A 52 -16.11 22.27 19.45
C TYR A 52 -15.37 21.01 19.93
N GLU A 53 -15.95 20.24 20.87
CA GLU A 53 -15.36 18.97 21.33
C GLU A 53 -15.13 17.98 20.18
N CYS A 54 -16.12 17.85 19.29
CA CYS A 54 -15.99 17.04 18.09
C CYS A 54 -14.80 17.51 17.25
N THR A 55 -14.72 18.81 16.96
CA THR A 55 -13.66 19.38 16.12
C THR A 55 -12.28 19.26 16.77
N LYS A 56 -12.19 19.50 18.08
CA LYS A 56 -10.95 19.36 18.86
C LYS A 56 -10.42 17.92 18.78
N LYS A 57 -11.27 16.93 19.06
CA LYS A 57 -10.85 15.53 18.99
C LYS A 57 -10.47 15.08 17.57
N LEU A 58 -11.15 15.59 16.54
CA LEU A 58 -10.73 15.34 15.15
C LEU A 58 -9.36 15.93 14.85
N SER A 59 -9.07 17.15 15.34
CA SER A 59 -7.76 17.77 15.16
C SER A 59 -6.63 17.01 15.86
N GLU A 60 -6.96 16.23 16.90
CA GLU A 60 -6.05 15.31 17.60
C GLU A 60 -5.93 13.94 16.88
N GLY A 61 -6.62 13.75 15.74
CA GLY A 61 -6.61 12.51 14.96
C GLY A 61 -7.57 11.42 15.46
N ASN A 62 -8.44 11.71 16.44
CA ASN A 62 -9.39 10.74 16.94
C ASN A 62 -10.66 10.71 16.08
N LEU A 63 -10.74 9.71 15.20
CA LEU A 63 -11.91 9.50 14.32
C LEU A 63 -13.03 8.66 14.96
N ASN A 64 -12.79 8.04 16.12
CA ASN A 64 -13.75 7.21 16.85
C ASN A 64 -14.58 8.03 17.84
N ILE A 65 -15.04 9.20 17.40
CA ILE A 65 -15.80 10.13 18.23
C ILE A 65 -17.26 10.19 17.82
N ASN A 66 -18.15 10.44 18.78
CA ASN A 66 -19.57 10.64 18.49
C ASN A 66 -19.86 12.13 18.25
N CYS A 67 -19.73 12.57 17.00
CA CYS A 67 -20.24 13.88 16.57
C CYS A 67 -21.74 13.75 16.29
N SER A 68 -22.59 14.40 17.10
CA SER A 68 -24.04 14.28 16.97
C SER A 68 -24.54 14.67 15.56
N LYS A 69 -25.36 13.80 14.93
CA LYS A 69 -25.99 14.08 13.61
C LYS A 69 -26.97 15.25 13.69
N THR A 70 -27.57 15.47 14.86
CA THR A 70 -28.65 16.44 15.07
C THR A 70 -28.15 17.83 15.46
N ASN A 71 -26.85 17.96 15.72
CA ASN A 71 -26.23 19.23 16.04
C ASN A 71 -25.77 19.92 14.76
N PHE A 72 -26.45 21.00 14.40
CA PHE A 72 -26.16 21.80 13.21
C PHE A 72 -24.69 22.26 13.15
N PHE A 73 -24.13 22.71 14.28
CA PHE A 73 -22.75 23.19 14.36
C PHE A 73 -21.71 22.07 14.20
N ALA A 74 -22.07 20.84 14.54
CA ALA A 74 -21.16 19.68 14.43
C ALA A 74 -21.18 19.04 13.04
N MET A 75 -22.12 19.42 12.15
CA MET A 75 -22.30 18.77 10.85
C MET A 75 -21.06 18.83 9.95
N PRO A 76 -20.35 19.98 9.80
CA PRO A 76 -19.13 20.03 8.99
C PRO A 76 -18.02 19.13 9.53
N ALA A 77 -17.82 19.15 10.85
CA ALA A 77 -16.84 18.30 11.54
C ALA A 77 -17.18 16.81 11.37
N LYS A 78 -18.47 16.46 11.45
CA LYS A 78 -18.96 15.09 11.21
C LYS A 78 -18.73 14.64 9.76
N ASN A 79 -18.99 15.49 8.77
CA ASN A 79 -18.72 15.15 7.37
C ASN A 79 -17.22 14.93 7.15
N LEU A 80 -16.38 15.78 7.75
CA LEU A 80 -14.93 15.60 7.73
C LEU A 80 -14.52 14.29 8.39
N GLN A 81 -15.08 13.95 9.54
CA GLN A 81 -14.86 12.66 10.21
C GLN A 81 -15.17 11.47 9.28
N SER A 82 -16.32 11.49 8.60
CA SER A 82 -16.70 10.43 7.66
C SER A 82 -15.73 10.32 6.48
N ASN A 83 -15.32 11.44 5.90
CA ASN A 83 -14.34 11.49 4.83
C ASN A 83 -12.99 10.93 5.29
N LEU A 84 -12.51 11.30 6.48
CA LEU A 84 -11.25 10.80 7.04
C LEU A 84 -11.32 9.30 7.32
N ASN A 85 -12.42 8.79 7.88
CA ASN A 85 -12.61 7.35 8.09
C ASN A 85 -12.55 6.58 6.76
N HIS A 86 -13.20 7.10 5.73
CA HIS A 86 -13.15 6.49 4.41
C HIS A 86 -11.72 6.52 3.82
N LEU A 87 -10.99 7.61 3.98
CA LEU A 87 -9.58 7.69 3.57
C LEU A 87 -8.70 6.69 4.33
N THR A 88 -8.90 6.56 5.64
CA THR A 88 -8.14 5.58 6.44
C THR A 88 -8.36 4.18 5.90
N TRP A 89 -9.60 3.81 5.60
CA TRP A 89 -9.92 2.53 5.00
C TRP A 89 -9.28 2.37 3.60
N GLN A 90 -9.39 3.38 2.73
CA GLN A 90 -8.78 3.32 1.39
C GLN A 90 -7.25 3.21 1.43
N ALA A 91 -6.61 3.94 2.34
CA ALA A 91 -5.16 3.87 2.53
C ALA A 91 -4.71 2.47 2.99
N GLN A 92 -5.50 1.80 3.83
CA GLN A 92 -5.26 0.40 4.22
C GLN A 92 -5.36 -0.54 3.01
N GLN A 93 -6.41 -0.41 2.19
CA GLN A 93 -6.55 -1.25 0.98
C GLN A 93 -5.39 -1.05 -0.01
N ILE A 94 -4.93 0.20 -0.19
CA ILE A 94 -3.77 0.50 -1.02
C ILE A 94 -2.49 -0.11 -0.44
N SER A 95 -2.31 -0.06 0.89
CA SER A 95 -1.19 -0.71 1.57
C SER A 95 -1.22 -2.24 1.40
N ASP A 96 -2.41 -2.83 1.25
CA ASP A 96 -2.60 -4.25 0.99
C ASP A 96 -2.46 -4.60 -0.51
N GLY A 97 -2.13 -3.61 -1.36
CA GLY A 97 -1.87 -3.78 -2.80
C GLY A 97 -3.06 -3.53 -3.72
N ASP A 98 -4.22 -3.09 -3.21
CA ASP A 98 -5.36 -2.71 -4.04
C ASP A 98 -5.37 -1.23 -4.41
N TYR A 99 -4.69 -0.92 -5.52
CA TYR A 99 -4.57 0.42 -6.07
C TYR A 99 -5.77 0.89 -6.92
N ASN A 100 -6.87 0.15 -6.97
CA ASN A 100 -8.03 0.56 -7.77
C ASN A 100 -8.90 1.61 -7.05
N HIS A 101 -8.64 1.83 -5.77
CA HIS A 101 -9.34 2.80 -4.96
C HIS A 101 -9.01 4.24 -5.38
N LYS A 102 -10.06 5.05 -5.56
CA LYS A 102 -9.95 6.49 -5.83
C LYS A 102 -10.71 7.31 -4.81
N VAL A 103 -10.17 8.49 -4.51
CA VAL A 103 -10.78 9.50 -3.67
C VAL A 103 -11.44 10.54 -4.57
N SER A 104 -12.66 10.97 -4.26
CA SER A 104 -13.40 12.00 -5.00
C SER A 104 -13.84 13.19 -4.13
N PHE A 105 -13.41 13.21 -2.87
CA PHE A 105 -13.75 14.23 -1.87
C PHE A 105 -12.47 14.88 -1.31
N LEU A 106 -12.59 16.03 -0.62
CA LEU A 106 -11.45 16.85 -0.14
C LEU A 106 -10.67 17.60 -1.24
N GLY A 107 -11.29 17.85 -2.41
CA GLY A 107 -10.74 18.77 -3.42
C GLY A 107 -9.33 18.36 -3.87
N ASP A 108 -8.39 19.30 -3.86
CA ASP A 108 -7.00 19.13 -4.31
C ASP A 108 -6.27 17.95 -3.63
N PHE A 109 -6.64 17.61 -2.39
CA PHE A 109 -6.08 16.44 -1.71
C PHE A 109 -6.39 15.15 -2.48
N SER A 110 -7.59 15.01 -3.03
CA SER A 110 -7.97 13.82 -3.79
C SER A 110 -7.14 13.63 -5.04
N GLU A 111 -6.81 14.71 -5.74
CA GLU A 111 -5.97 14.67 -6.93
C GLU A 111 -4.55 14.23 -6.58
N ALA A 112 -3.94 14.86 -5.55
CA ALA A 112 -2.61 14.50 -5.07
C ALA A 112 -2.56 13.04 -4.58
N PHE A 113 -3.58 12.60 -3.83
CA PHE A 113 -3.70 11.24 -3.32
C PHE A 113 -3.81 10.23 -4.46
N ASN A 114 -4.73 10.44 -5.41
CA ASN A 114 -4.91 9.54 -6.55
C ASN A 114 -3.65 9.45 -7.41
N LYS A 115 -2.94 10.57 -7.60
CA LYS A 115 -1.67 10.60 -8.34
C LYS A 115 -0.58 9.81 -7.64
N MET A 116 -0.51 9.87 -6.31
CA MET A 116 0.39 9.05 -5.51
C MET A 116 0.04 7.55 -5.65
N THR A 117 -1.24 7.18 -5.57
CA THR A 117 -1.69 5.79 -5.75
C THR A 117 -1.30 5.24 -7.13
N GLU A 118 -1.49 6.02 -8.19
CA GLU A 118 -1.09 5.60 -9.54
C GLU A 118 0.43 5.41 -9.64
N SER A 119 1.22 6.32 -9.07
CA SER A 119 2.68 6.18 -9.07
C SER A 119 3.17 4.95 -8.29
N LEU A 120 2.49 4.58 -7.19
CA LEU A 120 2.78 3.35 -6.45
C LEU A 120 2.50 2.11 -7.32
N LYS A 121 1.35 2.08 -7.99
CA LYS A 121 0.96 1.00 -8.90
C LYS A 121 1.99 0.81 -10.03
N GLU A 122 2.43 1.90 -10.65
CA GLU A 122 3.46 1.87 -11.70
C GLU A 122 4.79 1.33 -11.18
N LYS A 123 5.22 1.78 -9.99
CA LYS A 123 6.47 1.31 -9.36
C LYS A 123 6.43 -0.17 -9.01
N GLU A 124 5.31 -0.67 -8.51
CA GLU A 124 5.17 -2.10 -8.22
C GLU A 124 5.23 -2.94 -9.50
N ALA A 125 4.52 -2.52 -10.56
CA ALA A 125 4.56 -3.20 -11.85
C ALA A 125 5.98 -3.24 -12.43
N LEU A 126 6.72 -2.12 -12.34
CA LEU A 126 8.11 -2.06 -12.75
C LEU A 126 9.00 -2.97 -11.90
N GLY A 127 8.79 -3.00 -10.58
CA GLY A 127 9.51 -3.87 -9.65
C GLY A 127 9.33 -5.34 -9.99
N LYS A 128 8.09 -5.80 -10.23
CA LYS A 128 7.79 -7.18 -10.64
C LYS A 128 8.51 -7.56 -11.93
N LYS A 129 8.43 -6.71 -12.95
CA LYS A 129 9.11 -6.93 -14.23
C LYS A 129 10.63 -7.00 -14.08
N LEU A 130 11.21 -6.18 -13.21
CA LEU A 130 12.64 -6.21 -12.93
C LEU A 130 13.05 -7.54 -12.26
N VAL A 131 12.26 -8.02 -11.29
CA VAL A 131 12.50 -9.32 -10.65
C VAL A 131 12.46 -10.44 -11.69
N GLU A 132 11.44 -10.49 -12.56
CA GLU A 132 11.33 -11.49 -13.63
C GLU A 132 12.57 -11.50 -14.54
N VAL A 133 13.03 -10.32 -14.98
CA VAL A 133 14.23 -10.20 -15.82
C VAL A 133 15.49 -10.64 -15.08
N LEU A 134 15.60 -10.33 -13.79
CA LEU A 134 16.74 -10.75 -12.97
C LEU A 134 16.74 -12.27 -12.76
N GLU A 135 15.58 -12.88 -12.54
CA GLU A 135 15.43 -14.33 -12.43
C GLU A 135 15.79 -15.03 -13.74
N GLU A 136 15.32 -14.52 -14.89
CA GLU A 136 15.71 -15.06 -16.20
C GLU A 136 17.24 -15.01 -16.36
N LYS A 137 17.86 -13.85 -16.10
CA LYS A 137 19.33 -13.69 -16.21
C LYS A 137 20.11 -14.52 -15.21
N ALA A 138 19.57 -14.72 -14.01
CA ALA A 138 20.22 -15.50 -12.96
C ALA A 138 20.15 -17.00 -13.23
N THR A 139 19.17 -17.47 -14.00
CA THR A 139 18.90 -18.90 -14.19
C THR A 139 19.13 -19.42 -15.61
N THR A 140 19.27 -18.55 -16.61
CA THR A 140 19.45 -18.94 -18.03
C THR A 140 20.80 -18.52 -18.60
N ASP A 141 21.30 -19.28 -19.58
CA ASP A 141 22.45 -18.91 -20.40
C ASP A 141 22.05 -17.84 -21.42
N SER A 142 22.82 -16.76 -21.48
CA SER A 142 22.49 -15.61 -22.34
C SER A 142 22.50 -15.93 -23.84
N LEU A 143 23.27 -16.94 -24.25
CA LEU A 143 23.42 -17.31 -25.66
C LEU A 143 22.39 -18.37 -26.09
N THR A 144 22.29 -19.47 -25.36
CA THR A 144 21.45 -20.62 -25.75
C THR A 144 20.06 -20.63 -25.10
N LYS A 145 19.81 -19.77 -24.12
CA LYS A 145 18.53 -19.63 -23.39
C LYS A 145 18.09 -20.84 -22.55
N ILE A 146 18.88 -21.91 -22.52
CA ILE A 146 18.72 -23.03 -21.58
C ILE A 146 19.18 -22.63 -20.18
N ALA A 147 18.96 -23.49 -19.19
CA ALA A 147 19.40 -23.24 -17.83
C ALA A 147 20.93 -23.03 -17.75
N ASN A 148 21.37 -22.09 -16.94
CA ASN A 148 22.79 -21.87 -16.71
C ASN A 148 23.33 -22.80 -15.61
N ARG A 149 24.65 -22.80 -15.42
CA ARG A 149 25.33 -23.53 -14.35
C ARG A 149 24.79 -23.26 -12.94
N SER A 150 24.33 -22.04 -12.64
CA SER A 150 23.76 -21.74 -11.32
C SER A 150 22.47 -22.53 -11.10
N LYS A 151 21.58 -22.52 -12.09
CA LYS A 151 20.33 -23.29 -12.03
C LYS A 151 20.58 -24.80 -12.06
N PHE A 152 21.56 -25.26 -12.83
CA PHE A 152 22.01 -26.65 -12.80
C PHE A 152 22.39 -27.11 -11.39
N ASN A 153 23.21 -26.35 -10.67
CA ASN A 153 23.65 -26.73 -9.32
C ASN A 153 22.47 -26.81 -8.34
N GLU A 154 21.51 -25.87 -8.45
CA GLU A 154 20.29 -25.87 -7.65
C GLU A 154 19.46 -27.15 -7.88
N ILE A 155 19.18 -27.47 -9.15
CA ILE A 155 18.39 -28.64 -9.53
C ILE A 155 19.11 -29.94 -9.19
N LEU A 156 20.42 -30.03 -9.43
CA LEU A 156 21.21 -31.21 -9.08
C LEU A 156 21.15 -31.49 -7.58
N THR A 157 21.29 -30.46 -6.74
CA THR A 157 21.19 -30.61 -5.28
C THR A 157 19.82 -31.14 -4.86
N TYR A 158 18.76 -30.60 -5.46
CA TYR A 158 17.39 -31.05 -5.20
C TYR A 158 17.15 -32.51 -5.63
N GLU A 159 17.56 -32.87 -6.85
CA GLU A 159 17.37 -34.22 -7.39
C GLU A 159 18.21 -35.27 -6.66
N MET A 160 19.41 -34.92 -6.18
CA MET A 160 20.21 -35.81 -5.32
C MET A 160 19.47 -36.16 -4.02
N GLN A 161 18.89 -35.16 -3.33
CA GLN A 161 18.12 -35.38 -2.10
C GLN A 161 16.85 -36.21 -2.36
N ARG A 162 16.20 -35.97 -3.50
CA ARG A 162 15.02 -36.72 -3.91
C ARG A 162 15.35 -38.17 -4.22
N ALA A 163 16.43 -38.43 -4.95
CA ALA A 163 16.90 -39.77 -5.28
C ALA A 163 17.23 -40.56 -4.01
N GLU A 164 17.91 -39.94 -3.05
CA GLU A 164 18.23 -40.55 -1.75
C GLU A 164 16.96 -40.89 -0.96
N ARG A 165 16.00 -39.97 -0.87
CA ARG A 165 14.76 -40.16 -0.11
C ARG A 165 13.90 -41.29 -0.68
N TYR A 166 13.76 -41.36 -1.99
CA TYR A 166 12.86 -42.30 -2.66
C TYR A 166 13.55 -43.55 -3.18
N GLN A 167 14.87 -43.69 -2.96
CA GLN A 167 15.69 -44.79 -3.48
C GLN A 167 15.56 -44.98 -5.00
N ASN A 168 15.45 -43.85 -5.71
CA ASN A 168 15.37 -43.82 -7.17
C ASN A 168 16.77 -43.62 -7.77
N GLY A 169 17.01 -44.21 -8.94
CA GLY A 169 18.23 -43.95 -9.70
C GLY A 169 18.26 -42.52 -10.27
N LEU A 170 19.38 -41.84 -10.09
CA LEU A 170 19.70 -40.55 -10.74
C LEU A 170 20.84 -40.79 -11.74
N SER A 171 20.77 -40.17 -12.91
CA SER A 171 21.83 -40.23 -13.93
C SER A 171 22.16 -38.81 -14.39
N LEU A 172 23.45 -38.55 -14.61
CA LEU A 172 23.96 -37.28 -15.11
C LEU A 172 24.77 -37.54 -16.37
N ILE A 173 24.50 -36.76 -17.42
CA ILE A 173 25.26 -36.79 -18.67
C ILE A 173 25.96 -35.45 -18.82
N MET A 174 27.27 -35.49 -19.02
CA MET A 174 28.08 -34.33 -19.38
C MET A 174 28.72 -34.60 -20.74
N PHE A 175 28.59 -33.66 -21.67
CA PHE A 175 29.13 -33.78 -23.02
C PHE A 175 29.75 -32.46 -23.50
N ASP A 176 30.66 -32.55 -24.47
CA ASP A 176 31.35 -31.40 -25.08
C ASP A 176 31.29 -31.49 -26.62
N ILE A 177 31.49 -30.37 -27.31
CA ILE A 177 31.48 -30.32 -28.78
C ILE A 177 32.88 -30.55 -29.32
N ASP A 178 33.07 -31.70 -29.98
CA ASP A 178 34.34 -32.04 -30.62
C ASP A 178 34.78 -30.99 -31.64
N HIS A 179 36.06 -30.60 -31.56
CA HIS A 179 36.69 -29.66 -32.48
C HIS A 179 35.99 -28.29 -32.63
N PHE A 180 35.21 -27.84 -31.64
CA PHE A 180 34.50 -26.56 -31.70
C PHE A 180 35.40 -25.35 -32.03
N LYS A 181 36.65 -25.36 -31.55
CA LYS A 181 37.65 -24.33 -31.89
C LYS A 181 37.88 -24.22 -33.41
N LYS A 182 37.92 -25.35 -34.14
CA LYS A 182 38.10 -25.35 -35.60
C LYS A 182 36.92 -24.68 -36.30
N ILE A 183 35.70 -24.82 -35.76
CA ILE A 183 34.51 -24.14 -36.29
C ILE A 183 34.66 -22.62 -36.13
N ASN A 184 35.04 -22.16 -34.93
CA ASN A 184 35.29 -20.74 -34.68
C ASN A 184 36.40 -20.18 -35.56
N ASP A 185 37.52 -20.89 -35.69
CA ASP A 185 38.68 -20.44 -36.46
C ASP A 185 38.38 -20.41 -37.97
N THR A 186 37.51 -21.30 -38.47
CA THR A 186 37.18 -21.39 -39.92
C THR A 186 36.04 -20.46 -40.33
N TYR A 187 35.00 -20.33 -39.48
CA TYR A 187 33.74 -19.67 -39.84
C TYR A 187 33.44 -18.43 -38.98
N GLY A 188 34.29 -18.13 -38.00
CA GLY A 188 34.13 -17.02 -37.07
C GLY A 188 33.19 -17.35 -35.90
N HIS A 189 33.30 -16.54 -34.84
CA HIS A 189 32.54 -16.73 -33.60
C HIS A 189 31.02 -16.69 -33.79
N ILE A 190 30.52 -15.88 -34.73
CA ILE A 190 29.07 -15.80 -35.02
C ILE A 190 28.52 -17.19 -35.44
N LYS A 191 29.28 -17.95 -36.23
CA LYS A 191 28.88 -19.32 -36.61
C LYS A 191 29.07 -20.33 -35.50
N GLY A 192 30.06 -20.14 -34.62
CA GLY A 192 30.16 -20.90 -33.37
C GLY A 192 28.93 -20.73 -32.49
N ASP A 193 28.49 -19.49 -32.31
CA ASP A 193 27.32 -19.13 -31.52
C ASP A 193 26.01 -19.73 -32.08
N GLU A 194 25.83 -19.68 -33.41
CA GLU A 194 24.72 -20.37 -34.07
C GLU A 194 24.75 -21.89 -33.85
N THR A 195 25.95 -22.48 -33.91
CA THR A 195 26.13 -23.92 -33.67
C THR A 195 25.70 -24.30 -32.24
N LEU A 196 26.08 -23.49 -31.25
CA LEU A 196 25.69 -23.69 -29.85
C LEU A 196 24.17 -23.59 -29.64
N LYS A 197 23.54 -22.56 -30.23
CA LYS A 197 22.08 -22.40 -30.19
C LYS A 197 21.36 -23.60 -30.80
N ARG A 198 21.84 -24.05 -31.97
CA ARG A 198 21.25 -25.18 -32.67
C ARG A 198 21.41 -26.49 -31.90
N LEU A 199 22.56 -26.71 -31.28
CA LEU A 199 22.77 -27.87 -30.42
C LEU A 199 21.80 -27.87 -29.24
N ALA A 200 21.63 -26.72 -28.58
CA ALA A 200 20.70 -26.60 -27.47
C ALA A 200 19.26 -26.92 -27.89
N GLU A 201 18.79 -26.38 -29.02
CA GLU A 201 17.48 -26.71 -29.60
C GLU A 201 17.33 -28.21 -29.89
N ILE A 202 18.36 -28.84 -30.45
CA ILE A 202 18.33 -30.28 -30.75
C ILE A 202 18.18 -31.08 -29.46
N VAL A 203 18.97 -30.76 -28.42
CA VAL A 203 18.91 -31.49 -27.15
C VAL A 203 17.55 -31.31 -26.49
N GLU A 204 17.03 -30.09 -26.36
CA GLU A 204 15.71 -29.84 -25.75
C GLU A 204 14.58 -30.62 -26.44
N ASN A 205 14.64 -30.75 -27.77
CA ASN A 205 13.63 -31.49 -28.53
C ASN A 205 13.78 -33.02 -28.47
N ASN A 206 14.90 -33.53 -27.94
CA ASN A 206 15.21 -34.97 -27.91
C ASN A 206 15.32 -35.56 -26.49
N ILE A 207 15.24 -34.74 -25.44
CA ILE A 207 15.15 -35.20 -24.05
C ILE A 207 13.70 -35.36 -23.59
N ARG A 208 13.47 -36.13 -22.53
CA ARG A 208 12.13 -36.33 -21.97
C ARG A 208 11.74 -35.12 -21.11
N LYS A 209 10.44 -34.88 -20.94
CA LYS A 209 9.92 -33.81 -20.06
C LYS A 209 10.52 -33.74 -18.64
N PRO A 210 10.79 -34.86 -17.93
CA PRO A 210 11.41 -34.79 -16.60
C PRO A 210 12.93 -34.58 -16.62
N ASP A 211 13.58 -34.67 -17.79
CA ASP A 211 15.03 -34.47 -17.89
C ASP A 211 15.36 -32.97 -17.80
N PHE A 212 16.50 -32.64 -17.19
CA PHE A 212 16.94 -31.25 -17.02
C PHE A 212 18.24 -31.01 -17.80
N PHE A 213 18.24 -29.98 -18.66
CA PHE A 213 19.38 -29.63 -19.51
C PHE A 213 19.88 -28.22 -19.20
N ALA A 214 21.20 -28.07 -19.10
CA ALA A 214 21.85 -26.83 -18.70
C ALA A 214 23.25 -26.68 -19.29
N ARG A 215 23.78 -25.45 -19.26
CA ARG A 215 25.12 -25.09 -19.72
C ARG A 215 25.87 -24.22 -18.70
#